data_AF-A0A0F8W0T3-F1
#
_entry.id   AF-A0A0F8W0T3-F1
#
_cell.length_a   1.000
_cell.length_b   1.000
_cell.length_c   1.000
_cell.angle_alpha   90.00
_cell.angle_beta   90.00
_cell.angle_gamma   90.00
#
_symmetry.space_group_name_H-M   'P 1'
#
loop_
_entity.id
_entity.type
_entity.pdbx_description
1 polymer ?
#
loop_
_entity_poly.entity_id
_entity_poly.type
_entity_poly.pdbx_seq_one_letter_code
_entity_poly.pdbx_strand_id
1 'polypeptide(L)'
;FVALGGLRRPNRGHCPRSYVKQKMEWAAGRRVHWLGYTREPLLRGFRPYSCDSSNFTGAERYGNVRVYLGKGRWWNTQRTDAKKKDLPLDVAKILLRLGYSADDWRNDDLWRRNAERDNKSMRFLTQQIVIDSFMRWVIELEEHCGVRAFQAATMIQKQPDYIWKGLDDFYQNWSKP
;
A
#
# COMPACT_ATOMS: atom_id res chain seq x y z
N PHE A 1 13.45 -7.81 20.81
CA PHE A 1 12.48 -7.39 19.78
C PHE A 1 11.11 -7.34 20.44
N VAL A 2 10.24 -6.39 20.08
CA VAL A 2 8.91 -6.24 20.72
C VAL A 2 7.86 -5.95 19.67
N ALA A 3 6.71 -6.61 19.75
CA ALA A 3 5.54 -6.29 18.93
C ALA A 3 4.55 -5.43 19.74
N LEU A 4 4.06 -4.34 19.16
CA LEU A 4 3.06 -3.47 19.76
C LEU A 4 1.72 -3.63 19.05
N GLY A 5 0.79 -4.32 19.71
CA GLY A 5 -0.61 -4.39 19.34
C GLY A 5 -1.45 -3.24 19.88
N GLY A 6 -2.72 -3.19 19.46
CA GLY A 6 -3.71 -2.23 19.99
C GLY A 6 -3.56 -0.79 19.48
N LEU A 7 -2.59 -0.50 18.61
CA LEU A 7 -2.42 0.81 17.99
C LEU A 7 -3.58 1.15 17.03
N ARG A 8 -4.08 0.13 16.33
CA ARG A 8 -5.38 0.17 15.63
C ARG A 8 -6.42 -0.52 16.51
N ARG A 9 -7.48 0.19 16.85
CA ARG A 9 -8.58 -0.36 17.67
C ARG A 9 -9.77 -0.66 16.76
N PRO A 10 -10.24 -1.92 16.67
CA PRO A 10 -11.44 -2.25 15.93
C PRO A 10 -12.59 -1.30 16.31
N ASN A 11 -13.36 -0.83 15.33
CA ASN A 11 -14.53 0.05 15.49
C ASN A 11 -14.30 1.43 16.14
N ARG A 12 -13.09 1.74 16.63
CA ARG A 12 -12.74 3.04 17.26
C ARG A 12 -11.72 3.88 16.51
N GLY A 13 -11.13 3.31 15.45
CA GLY A 13 -10.10 4.02 14.67
C GLY A 13 -8.70 3.83 15.25
N HIS A 14 -7.85 4.83 15.02
CA HIS A 14 -6.49 4.87 15.52
C HIS A 14 -6.44 5.21 17.02
N CYS A 15 -5.44 4.72 17.74
CA CYS A 15 -5.14 5.23 19.07
C CYS A 15 -4.62 6.69 19.01
N PRO A 16 -4.77 7.47 20.08
CA PRO A 16 -4.20 8.82 20.14
C PRO A 16 -2.67 8.78 20.13
N ARG A 17 -2.03 9.88 19.71
CA ARG A 17 -0.56 10.00 19.64
C ARG A 17 0.10 9.77 21.02
N SER A 18 -0.53 10.22 22.10
CA SER A 18 -0.06 10.02 23.48
C SER A 18 0.07 8.54 23.85
N TYR A 19 -0.87 7.70 23.41
CA TYR A 19 -0.82 6.26 23.64
C TYR A 19 0.35 5.60 22.90
N VAL A 20 0.59 5.99 21.65
CA VAL A 20 1.75 5.52 20.88
C VAL A 20 3.05 5.92 21.58
N LYS A 21 3.14 7.18 22.03
CA LYS A 21 4.29 7.70 22.77
C LYS A 21 4.59 6.83 24.00
N GLN A 22 3.59 6.61 24.86
CA GLN A 22 3.75 5.79 26.06
C GLN A 22 4.22 4.37 25.75
N LYS A 23 3.68 3.74 24.70
CA LYS A 23 4.10 2.39 24.29
C LYS A 23 5.52 2.36 23.73
N MET A 24 5.92 3.38 22.98
CA MET A 24 7.29 3.51 22.45
C MET A 24 8.29 3.81 23.57
N GLU A 25 7.93 4.63 24.56
CA GLU A 25 8.74 4.89 25.76
C GLU A 25 8.92 3.62 26.59
N TRP A 26 7.85 2.86 26.83
CA TRP A 26 7.95 1.55 27.47
C TRP A 26 8.83 0.58 26.67
N ALA A 27 8.80 0.65 25.35
CA ALA A 27 9.65 -0.18 24.50
C ALA A 27 11.16 0.17 24.60
N ALA A 28 11.52 1.37 25.06
CA ALA A 28 12.86 1.82 25.43
C ALA A 28 14.02 1.21 24.61
N GLY A 29 14.28 1.75 23.41
CA GLY A 29 15.45 1.40 22.59
C GLY A 29 15.41 0.02 21.91
N ARG A 30 14.39 -0.80 22.16
CA ARG A 30 14.24 -2.10 21.50
C ARG A 30 13.78 -1.93 20.05
N ARG A 31 14.12 -2.91 19.19
CA ARG A 31 13.49 -3.04 17.87
C ARG A 31 12.00 -3.33 18.02
N VAL A 32 11.17 -2.36 17.63
CA VAL A 32 9.71 -2.42 17.75
C VAL A 32 9.04 -2.71 16.40
N HIS A 33 8.13 -3.68 16.38
CA HIS A 33 7.21 -3.93 15.27
C HIS A 33 5.79 -3.47 15.63
N TRP A 34 5.18 -2.62 14.81
CA TRP A 34 3.80 -2.16 15.01
C TRP A 34 2.81 -3.05 14.28
N LEU A 35 1.90 -3.65 15.05
CA LEU A 35 0.91 -4.58 14.51
C LEU A 35 -0.29 -3.84 13.89
N GLY A 36 -0.50 -4.04 12.59
CA GLY A 36 -1.67 -3.54 11.87
C GLY A 36 -1.78 -2.00 11.82
N TYR A 37 -0.66 -1.27 11.85
CA TYR A 37 -0.66 0.19 11.98
C TYR A 37 0.33 0.89 11.04
N THR A 38 -0.20 1.62 10.05
CA THR A 38 0.58 2.26 8.98
C THR A 38 0.33 3.76 8.83
N ARG A 39 -0.07 4.46 9.90
CA ARG A 39 -0.33 5.90 9.83
C ARG A 39 0.98 6.68 9.70
N GLU A 40 1.22 7.17 8.50
CA GLU A 40 2.50 7.75 8.11
C GLU A 40 3.02 8.87 9.03
N PRO A 41 2.23 9.89 9.44
CA PRO A 41 2.73 10.90 10.39
C PRO A 41 3.28 10.34 11.71
N LEU A 42 2.77 9.20 12.17
CA LEU A 42 3.27 8.55 13.38
C LEU A 42 4.45 7.63 13.10
N LEU A 43 4.49 6.97 11.93
CA LEU A 43 5.67 6.22 11.50
C LEU A 43 6.87 7.16 11.35
N ARG A 44 6.69 8.30 10.69
CA ARG A 44 7.73 9.34 10.55
C ARG A 44 8.15 9.93 11.90
N GLY A 45 7.18 10.13 12.81
CA GLY A 45 7.43 10.75 14.11
C GLY A 45 8.08 9.84 15.16
N PHE A 46 7.71 8.55 15.20
CA PHE A 46 8.19 7.60 16.22
C PHE A 46 9.20 6.58 15.68
N ARG A 47 9.29 6.41 14.36
CA ARG A 47 10.27 5.57 13.66
C ARG A 47 10.43 4.18 14.28
N PRO A 48 9.36 3.37 14.37
CA PRO A 48 9.49 1.99 14.82
C PRO A 48 10.42 1.22 13.87
N TYR A 49 11.01 0.13 14.34
CA TYR A 49 11.85 -0.70 13.47
C TYR A 49 11.06 -1.25 12.27
N SER A 50 9.79 -1.60 12.49
CA SER A 50 8.91 -2.06 11.40
C SER A 50 7.42 -1.92 11.72
N CYS A 51 6.57 -2.10 10.71
CA CYS A 51 5.12 -2.20 10.85
C CYS A 51 4.52 -3.14 9.81
N ASP A 52 3.30 -3.61 10.04
CA ASP A 52 2.50 -4.34 9.05
C ASP A 52 1.09 -3.77 8.89
N SER A 53 0.45 -4.03 7.75
CA SER A 53 -0.99 -3.83 7.57
C SER A 53 -1.58 -4.65 6.44
N SER A 54 -2.83 -5.06 6.61
CA SER A 54 -3.69 -5.63 5.56
C SER A 54 -4.53 -4.56 4.82
N ASN A 55 -4.44 -3.28 5.19
CA ASN A 55 -5.29 -2.22 4.62
C ASN A 55 -5.13 -2.04 3.11
N PHE A 56 -4.03 -2.52 2.54
CA PHE A 56 -3.77 -2.47 1.10
C PHE A 56 -4.62 -3.48 0.31
N THR A 57 -5.19 -4.51 0.94
CA THR A 57 -6.10 -5.47 0.25
C THR A 57 -7.55 -4.96 0.13
N GLY A 58 -7.83 -3.71 0.51
CA GLY A 58 -9.18 -3.12 0.49
C GLY A 58 -9.75 -2.92 -0.92
N ALA A 59 -8.90 -2.77 -1.93
CA ALA A 59 -9.33 -2.59 -3.32
C ALA A 59 -10.09 -3.81 -3.84
N GLU A 60 -9.57 -5.01 -3.60
CA GLU A 60 -10.21 -6.26 -4.03
C GLU A 60 -11.52 -6.52 -3.28
N ARG A 61 -11.55 -6.24 -1.98
CA ARG A 61 -12.70 -6.60 -1.11
C ARG A 61 -13.86 -5.61 -1.22
N TYR A 62 -13.55 -4.32 -1.33
CA TYR A 62 -14.52 -3.25 -1.17
C TYR A 62 -14.51 -2.25 -2.34
N GLY A 63 -13.69 -2.46 -3.37
CA GLY A 63 -13.58 -1.53 -4.50
C GLY A 63 -12.98 -0.18 -4.12
N ASN A 64 -12.23 -0.09 -3.01
CA ASN A 64 -11.57 1.13 -2.56
C ASN A 64 -10.08 1.09 -2.92
N VAL A 65 -9.66 1.93 -3.85
CA VAL A 65 -8.29 2.00 -4.33
C VAL A 65 -7.59 3.20 -3.71
N ARG A 66 -6.37 2.97 -3.22
CA ARG A 66 -5.49 4.00 -2.68
C ARG A 66 -4.24 4.06 -3.54
N VAL A 67 -4.08 5.15 -4.27
CA VAL A 67 -2.93 5.38 -5.16
C VAL A 67 -1.92 6.24 -4.43
N TYR A 68 -0.69 5.75 -4.33
CA TYR A 68 0.39 6.54 -3.77
C TYR A 68 0.90 7.53 -4.81
N LEU A 69 0.98 8.81 -4.45
CA LEU A 69 1.43 9.90 -5.32
C LEU A 69 2.84 10.41 -4.97
N GLY A 70 3.55 9.71 -4.07
CA GLY A 70 4.85 10.12 -3.54
C GLY A 70 4.76 11.21 -2.46
N LYS A 71 5.85 11.37 -1.70
CA LYS A 71 6.01 12.37 -0.63
C LYS A 71 4.91 12.29 0.41
N GLY A 72 4.53 11.06 0.78
CA GLY A 72 3.42 10.79 1.69
C GLY A 72 2.02 11.16 1.20
N ARG A 73 1.86 11.56 -0.06
CA ARG A 73 0.55 11.90 -0.63
C ARG A 73 -0.16 10.65 -1.13
N TRP A 74 -1.45 10.57 -0.84
CA TRP A 74 -2.33 9.49 -1.26
C TRP A 74 -3.57 10.05 -1.93
N TRP A 75 -3.95 9.47 -3.06
CA TRP A 75 -5.26 9.67 -3.64
C TRP A 75 -6.13 8.45 -3.36
N ASN A 76 -7.32 8.67 -2.82
CA ASN A 76 -8.26 7.61 -2.51
C ASN A 76 -9.49 7.76 -3.40
N THR A 77 -10.00 6.64 -3.89
CA THR A 77 -11.14 6.61 -4.78
C THR A 77 -11.89 5.30 -4.61
N GLN A 78 -13.14 5.29 -5.05
CA GLN A 78 -13.97 4.10 -5.03
C GLN A 78 -14.39 3.76 -6.45
N ARG A 79 -14.68 2.49 -6.70
CA ARG A 79 -15.19 2.01 -7.99
C ARG A 79 -16.37 2.81 -8.52
N THR A 80 -17.28 3.21 -7.62
CA THR A 80 -18.47 4.02 -7.95
C THR A 80 -18.13 5.42 -8.42
N ASP A 81 -17.00 5.97 -7.96
CA ASP A 81 -16.49 7.29 -8.33
C ASP A 81 -15.67 7.25 -9.62
N ALA A 82 -15.03 6.12 -9.92
CA ALA A 82 -14.15 5.95 -11.08
C ALA A 82 -14.82 6.26 -12.42
N LYS A 83 -16.14 6.03 -12.52
CA LYS A 83 -16.93 6.32 -13.73
C LYS A 83 -17.33 7.79 -13.85
N LYS A 84 -17.30 8.55 -12.76
CA LYS A 84 -17.93 9.87 -12.65
C LYS A 84 -16.94 11.02 -12.55
N LYS A 85 -15.72 10.73 -12.10
CA LYS A 85 -14.69 11.73 -11.83
C LYS A 85 -13.60 11.65 -12.86
N ASP A 86 -13.11 12.81 -13.28
CA ASP A 86 -11.88 12.87 -14.06
C ASP A 86 -10.72 12.28 -13.25
N LEU A 87 -9.87 11.55 -13.97
CA LEU A 87 -8.70 10.95 -13.38
C LEU A 87 -7.66 12.05 -13.17
N PRO A 88 -7.17 12.28 -11.93
CA PRO A 88 -6.11 13.26 -11.72
C PRO A 88 -4.89 12.92 -12.56
N LEU A 89 -4.21 13.94 -13.09
CA LEU A 89 -3.06 13.76 -13.99
C LEU A 89 -1.97 12.86 -13.39
N ASP A 90 -1.66 13.03 -12.11
CA ASP A 90 -0.67 12.21 -11.39
C ASP A 90 -1.07 10.72 -11.39
N VAL A 91 -2.36 10.43 -11.26
CA VAL A 91 -2.89 9.06 -11.28
C VAL A 91 -2.87 8.51 -12.70
N ALA A 92 -3.27 9.31 -13.70
CA ALA A 92 -3.24 8.92 -15.10
C ALA A 92 -1.82 8.51 -15.55
N LYS A 93 -0.79 9.25 -15.12
CA LYS A 93 0.61 8.89 -15.38
C LYS A 93 1.00 7.55 -14.78
N ILE A 94 0.53 7.24 -13.57
CA ILE A 94 0.77 5.94 -12.93
C ILE A 94 0.07 4.82 -13.70
N LEU A 95 -1.20 5.01 -14.10
CA LEU A 95 -1.92 4.02 -14.90
C LEU A 95 -1.20 3.73 -16.22
N LEU A 96 -0.80 4.79 -16.94
CA LEU A 96 -0.08 4.66 -18.21
C LEU A 96 1.23 3.89 -18.04
N ARG A 97 2.00 4.17 -16.98
CA ARG A 97 3.22 3.42 -16.65
C ARG A 97 2.95 1.94 -16.39
N LEU A 98 1.80 1.61 -15.80
CA LEU A 98 1.36 0.24 -15.57
C LEU A 98 0.71 -0.40 -16.80
N GLY A 99 0.67 0.29 -17.95
CA GLY A 99 0.10 -0.22 -19.20
C GLY A 99 -1.42 -0.11 -19.29
N TYR A 100 -2.03 0.80 -18.51
CA TYR A 100 -3.47 1.03 -18.49
C TYR A 100 -3.83 2.43 -18.96
N SER A 101 -4.95 2.52 -19.67
CA SER A 101 -5.56 3.77 -20.13
C SER A 101 -6.58 4.32 -19.12
N ALA A 102 -7.08 5.53 -19.37
CA ALA A 102 -8.21 6.08 -18.64
C ALA A 102 -9.51 5.29 -18.88
N ASP A 103 -9.62 4.58 -20.01
CA ASP A 103 -10.79 3.76 -20.31
C ASP A 103 -10.76 2.44 -19.54
N ASP A 104 -9.57 1.85 -19.37
CA ASP A 104 -9.37 0.71 -18.47
C ASP A 104 -9.78 1.05 -17.04
N TRP A 105 -9.51 2.27 -16.58
CA TRP A 105 -9.94 2.75 -15.26
C TRP A 105 -11.46 2.79 -15.10
N ARG A 106 -12.20 3.11 -16.16
CA ARG A 106 -13.68 3.14 -16.17
C ARG A 106 -14.28 1.77 -16.41
N ASN A 107 -13.48 0.80 -16.86
CA ASN A 107 -13.91 -0.56 -17.12
C ASN A 107 -14.13 -1.32 -15.81
N ASP A 108 -15.39 -1.60 -15.53
CA ASP A 108 -15.87 -2.21 -14.30
C ASP A 108 -15.33 -3.63 -14.08
N ASP A 109 -15.05 -4.37 -15.15
CA ASP A 109 -14.54 -5.74 -15.11
C ASP A 109 -13.08 -5.79 -14.62
N LEU A 110 -12.32 -4.70 -14.79
CA LEU A 110 -10.93 -4.61 -14.33
C LEU A 110 -10.81 -4.28 -12.84
N TRP A 111 -11.91 -3.92 -12.18
CA TRP A 111 -11.91 -3.60 -10.74
C TRP A 111 -12.01 -4.80 -9.82
N ARG A 112 -12.60 -5.90 -10.29
CA ARG A 112 -12.86 -7.10 -9.50
C ARG A 112 -11.82 -8.19 -9.76
N ARG A 113 -11.67 -9.07 -8.78
CA ARG A 113 -10.95 -10.33 -8.95
C ARG A 113 -11.81 -11.23 -9.85
N ASN A 114 -11.41 -11.43 -11.09
CA ASN A 114 -12.04 -12.36 -12.04
C ASN A 114 -11.93 -13.85 -11.65
N ALA A 115 -11.85 -14.19 -10.36
CA ALA A 115 -11.93 -15.59 -9.94
C ALA A 115 -13.30 -16.21 -10.31
N GLU A 116 -14.32 -15.39 -10.56
CA GLU A 116 -15.66 -15.80 -10.98
C GLU A 116 -15.88 -15.80 -12.51
N ARG A 117 -14.91 -15.32 -13.30
CA ARG A 117 -15.02 -15.22 -14.77
C ARG A 117 -13.75 -15.73 -15.42
N ASP A 118 -13.67 -17.05 -15.57
CA ASP A 118 -12.74 -17.82 -16.41
C ASP A 118 -11.57 -17.01 -17.01
N ASN A 119 -10.55 -16.71 -16.19
CA ASN A 119 -9.64 -15.59 -16.49
C ASN A 119 -8.23 -16.05 -16.88
N LYS A 120 -8.05 -16.40 -18.15
CA LYS A 120 -6.70 -16.54 -18.75
C LYS A 120 -5.99 -15.20 -18.94
N SER A 121 -6.65 -14.06 -18.73
CA SER A 121 -6.06 -12.72 -18.83
C SER A 121 -5.76 -12.12 -17.46
N MET A 122 -4.50 -12.20 -17.01
CA MET A 122 -4.03 -11.67 -15.72
C MET A 122 -3.95 -10.13 -15.65
N ARG A 123 -4.96 -9.39 -16.13
CA ARG A 123 -4.99 -7.93 -16.03
C ARG A 123 -5.80 -7.48 -14.82
N PHE A 124 -5.23 -7.60 -13.61
CA PHE A 124 -5.85 -7.10 -12.38
C PHE A 124 -5.42 -5.64 -12.13
N LEU A 125 -6.09 -4.68 -12.77
CA LEU A 125 -5.79 -3.24 -12.68
C LEU A 125 -5.62 -2.78 -11.23
N THR A 126 -6.61 -3.05 -10.38
CA THR A 126 -6.62 -2.57 -9.00
C THR A 126 -5.52 -3.22 -8.15
N GLN A 127 -5.21 -4.48 -8.41
CA GLN A 127 -4.13 -5.19 -7.72
C GLN A 127 -2.76 -4.62 -8.10
N GLN A 128 -2.51 -4.37 -9.39
CA GLN A 128 -1.25 -3.78 -9.84
C GLN A 128 -1.05 -2.37 -9.27
N ILE A 129 -2.09 -1.54 -9.28
CA ILE A 129 -2.04 -0.19 -8.67
C ILE A 129 -1.73 -0.26 -7.18
N VAL A 130 -2.37 -1.18 -6.45
CA VAL A 130 -2.15 -1.36 -5.01
C VAL A 130 -0.73 -1.81 -4.73
N ILE A 131 -0.22 -2.80 -5.46
CA ILE A 131 1.14 -3.31 -5.29
C ILE A 131 2.16 -2.22 -5.61
N ASP A 132 2.03 -1.55 -6.76
CA ASP A 132 2.88 -0.43 -7.15
C ASP A 132 2.88 0.69 -6.10
N SER A 133 1.68 1.07 -5.61
CA SER A 133 1.53 2.10 -4.59
C SER A 133 2.15 1.70 -3.26
N PHE A 134 1.96 0.45 -2.85
CA PHE A 134 2.55 -0.08 -1.62
C PHE A 134 4.08 -0.10 -1.72
N MET A 135 4.64 -0.63 -2.81
CA MET A 135 6.09 -0.72 -2.98
C MET A 135 6.76 0.65 -2.97
N ARG A 136 6.22 1.62 -3.74
CA ARG A 136 6.76 2.99 -3.74
C ARG A 136 6.72 3.65 -2.37
N TRP A 137 5.65 3.40 -1.60
CA TRP A 137 5.53 3.91 -0.23
C TRP A 137 6.49 3.24 0.74
N VAL A 138 6.69 1.92 0.64
CA VAL A 138 7.65 1.16 1.47
C VAL A 138 9.06 1.68 1.24
N ILE A 139 9.45 1.87 -0.02
CA ILE A 139 10.77 2.41 -0.40
C ILE A 139 10.96 3.79 0.23
N GLU A 140 10.03 4.72 0.00
CA GLU A 140 10.14 6.08 0.53
C GLU A 140 10.19 6.10 2.07
N LEU A 141 9.42 5.22 2.72
CA LEU A 141 9.37 5.13 4.17
C LEU A 141 10.68 4.56 4.75
N GLU A 142 11.29 3.57 4.11
CA GLU A 142 12.59 3.04 4.52
C GLU A 142 13.70 4.08 4.29
N GLU A 143 13.75 4.70 3.11
CA GLU A 143 14.76 5.71 2.76
C GLU A 143 14.72 6.93 3.69
N HIS A 144 13.53 7.46 4.00
CA HIS A 144 13.43 8.69 4.80
C HIS A 144 13.29 8.46 6.30
N CYS A 145 12.77 7.31 6.71
CA CYS A 145 12.44 7.07 8.12
C CYS A 145 13.17 5.86 8.72
N GLY A 146 13.79 5.00 7.89
CA GLY A 146 14.39 3.75 8.34
C GLY A 146 13.36 2.73 8.85
N VAL A 147 12.09 2.88 8.48
CA VAL A 147 10.99 2.03 8.94
C VAL A 147 10.64 1.02 7.87
N ARG A 148 10.69 -0.27 8.20
CA ARG A 148 10.31 -1.36 7.28
C ARG A 148 8.81 -1.64 7.35
N ALA A 149 8.10 -1.53 6.23
CA ALA A 149 6.68 -1.80 6.17
C ALA A 149 6.39 -3.10 5.42
N PHE A 150 5.52 -3.92 6.01
CA PHE A 150 5.13 -5.22 5.47
C PHE A 150 3.64 -5.26 5.16
N GLN A 151 3.27 -5.95 4.09
CA GLN A 151 1.87 -6.22 3.81
C GLN A 151 1.46 -7.50 4.54
N ALA A 152 0.54 -7.38 5.49
CA ALA A 152 -0.05 -8.54 6.15
C ALA A 152 -0.97 -9.24 5.16
N ALA A 153 -0.44 -10.25 4.48
CA ALA A 153 -1.16 -10.94 3.41
C ALA A 153 -1.95 -12.13 3.95
N THR A 154 -3.22 -12.23 3.55
CA THR A 154 -3.94 -13.52 3.51
C THR A 154 -3.74 -14.26 2.18
N MET A 155 -3.07 -13.67 1.18
CA MET A 155 -3.02 -14.21 -0.20
C MET A 155 -1.72 -13.85 -0.97
N ILE A 156 -0.53 -13.90 -0.35
CA ILE A 156 0.72 -14.12 -1.12
C ILE A 156 0.92 -15.63 -1.19
N GLN A 157 0.05 -16.34 -1.93
CA GLN A 157 0.21 -17.78 -2.12
C GLN A 157 0.65 -18.16 -3.54
N LYS A 158 0.96 -17.17 -4.38
CA LYS A 158 1.73 -17.24 -5.65
C LYS A 158 1.64 -15.86 -6.29
N GLN A 159 2.57 -14.97 -6.00
CA GLN A 159 2.77 -13.83 -6.89
C GLN A 159 3.67 -14.28 -8.04
N PRO A 160 3.34 -13.96 -9.29
CA PRO A 160 4.15 -14.39 -10.42
C PRO A 160 5.52 -13.70 -10.38
N ASP A 161 6.55 -14.41 -10.84
CA ASP A 161 7.95 -13.96 -10.84
C ASP A 161 8.18 -12.58 -11.47
N TYR A 162 7.23 -12.06 -12.28
CA TYR A 162 7.32 -10.73 -12.88
C TYR A 162 7.28 -9.58 -11.86
N ILE A 163 6.63 -9.74 -10.69
CA ILE A 163 6.56 -8.66 -9.69
C ILE A 163 7.94 -8.49 -9.03
N TRP A 164 8.59 -9.60 -8.71
CA TRP A 164 9.95 -9.60 -8.17
C TRP A 164 10.97 -9.20 -9.23
N LYS A 165 10.82 -9.66 -10.47
CA LYS A 165 11.68 -9.25 -11.57
C LYS A 165 11.55 -7.77 -11.92
N GLY A 166 10.32 -7.22 -11.92
CA GLY A 166 10.09 -5.79 -12.13
C GLY A 166 10.60 -4.93 -10.96
N LEU A 167 10.59 -5.48 -9.75
CA LEU A 167 11.24 -4.87 -8.59
C LEU A 167 12.76 -4.91 -8.70
N ASP A 168 13.35 -6.05 -9.09
CA ASP A 168 14.79 -6.19 -9.32
C ASP A 168 15.28 -5.26 -10.43
N ASP A 169 14.54 -5.17 -11.55
CA ASP A 169 14.83 -4.22 -12.63
C ASP A 169 14.71 -2.76 -12.17
N PHE A 170 13.76 -2.45 -11.28
CA PHE A 170 13.66 -1.13 -10.66
C PHE A 170 14.86 -0.87 -9.72
N TYR A 171 15.24 -1.81 -8.85
CA TYR A 171 16.37 -1.68 -7.92
C TYR A 171 17.73 -1.60 -8.63
N GLN A 172 17.92 -2.34 -9.73
CA GLN A 172 19.16 -2.31 -10.52
C GLN A 172 19.34 -1.00 -11.31
N ASN A 173 18.25 -0.30 -11.62
CA ASN A 173 18.28 0.95 -12.38
C ASN A 173 18.12 2.22 -11.52
N TRP A 174 17.66 2.09 -10.27
CA TRP A 174 17.49 3.22 -9.34
C TRP A 174 18.80 3.77 -8.76
N SER A 175 19.88 2.96 -8.74
CA SER A 175 21.17 3.31 -8.14
C SER A 175 22.22 3.84 -9.12
N LYS A 176 21.84 4.08 -10.38
CA LYS A 176 22.74 4.73 -11.35
C LYS A 176 22.43 6.23 -11.37
N PRO A 177 23.42 7.09 -11.07
CA PRO A 177 23.25 8.55 -11.09
C PRO A 177 22.86 9.08 -12.47
#